data_AF-A0A2X4W5Y9-F1
#
_entry.id   AF-A0A2X4W5Y9-F1
#
_cell.length_a   1.000
_cell.length_b   1.000
_cell.length_c   1.000
_cell.angle_alpha   90.00
_cell.angle_beta   90.00
_cell.angle_gamma   90.00
#
_symmetry.space_group_name_H-M   'P 1'
#
loop_
_entity.id
_entity.type
_entity.pdbx_description
1 polymer ?
#
loop_
_entity_poly.entity_id
_entity_poly.type
_entity_poly.pdbx_seq_one_letter_code
_entity_poly.pdbx_strand_id
1 'polypeptide(L)'
;MYNISKREFYSLFKGIKSIFIIAILLLTAYYSAKFSNVLMGVIEFTPEEAKHIHTLGLLTLLFLFGQLFITGLSHDCMNRETHERTMRFLVTRTSRSSILYGKFFGIALFWFVCVAISFLIVSIFAKQFDLFIFSQIMSLLIYQIALTVLLSVLIPKPGITMFLGTIIGLAFPIFGLWVSFTPNAWVSWIKFIAPFYYLERDDFTYLVILIFAGLMLFTAHLIFKRREC
;
A
#
# COMPACT_ATOMS: atom_id res chain seq x y z
N MET A 1 -21.54 -5.74 1.86
CA MET A 1 -20.08 -5.55 1.99
C MET A 1 -19.30 -6.67 1.30
N TYR A 2 -19.49 -7.94 1.67
CA TYR A 2 -18.76 -9.08 1.09
C TYR A 2 -18.78 -9.13 -0.45
N ASN A 3 -19.97 -9.02 -1.08
CA ASN A 3 -20.08 -9.06 -2.54
C ASN A 3 -19.34 -7.91 -3.24
N ILE A 4 -19.26 -6.73 -2.60
CA ILE A 4 -18.52 -5.57 -3.14
C ILE A 4 -17.02 -5.84 -3.06
N SER A 5 -16.54 -6.31 -1.91
CA SER A 5 -15.14 -6.70 -1.72
C SER A 5 -14.71 -7.78 -2.70
N LYS A 6 -15.52 -8.84 -2.85
CA LYS A 6 -15.29 -9.91 -3.83
C LYS A 6 -15.18 -9.34 -5.25
N ARG A 7 -16.13 -8.50 -5.66
CA ARG A 7 -16.12 -7.89 -7.00
C ARG A 7 -14.87 -7.05 -7.23
N GLU A 8 -14.50 -6.21 -6.27
CA GLU A 8 -13.32 -5.33 -6.38
C GLU A 8 -12.03 -6.15 -6.47
N PHE A 9 -11.88 -7.17 -5.62
CA PHE A 9 -10.78 -8.12 -5.64
C PHE A 9 -10.60 -8.79 -7.02
N TYR A 10 -11.66 -9.42 -7.55
CA TYR A 10 -11.58 -10.08 -8.86
C TYR A 10 -11.39 -9.10 -10.01
N SER A 11 -11.92 -7.88 -9.90
CA SER A 11 -11.71 -6.85 -10.91
C SER A 11 -10.23 -6.46 -11.00
N LEU A 12 -9.54 -6.37 -9.87
CA LEU A 12 -8.11 -6.06 -9.85
C LEU A 12 -7.29 -7.19 -10.50
N PHE A 13 -7.58 -8.46 -10.21
CA PHE A 13 -6.86 -9.58 -10.85
C PHE A 13 -7.03 -9.69 -12.37
N LYS A 14 -8.13 -9.17 -12.93
CA LYS A 14 -8.39 -9.19 -14.38
C LYS A 14 -7.78 -8.01 -15.13
N GLY A 15 -7.37 -6.96 -14.43
CA GLY A 15 -6.84 -5.75 -15.06
C GLY A 15 -5.45 -5.97 -15.65
N ILE A 16 -5.23 -5.57 -16.91
CA ILE A 16 -3.92 -5.68 -17.57
C ILE A 16 -2.80 -4.98 -16.78
N LYS A 17 -3.09 -3.80 -16.22
CA LYS A 17 -2.15 -3.04 -15.37
C LYS A 17 -1.75 -3.83 -14.12
N SER A 18 -2.71 -4.52 -13.51
CA SER A 18 -2.47 -5.35 -12.33
C SER A 18 -1.63 -6.58 -12.67
N ILE A 19 -1.86 -7.22 -13.82
CA ILE A 19 -1.05 -8.36 -14.28
C ILE A 19 0.42 -7.95 -14.42
N PHE A 20 0.68 -6.77 -15.00
CA PHE A 20 2.05 -6.23 -15.07
C PHE A 20 2.67 -6.00 -13.68
N ILE A 21 1.93 -5.41 -12.75
CA ILE A 21 2.42 -5.15 -11.39
C ILE A 21 2.68 -6.47 -10.64
N ILE A 22 1.78 -7.45 -10.77
CA ILE A 22 1.98 -8.80 -10.20
C ILE A 22 3.24 -9.43 -10.76
N ALA A 23 3.44 -9.38 -12.08
CA ALA A 23 4.64 -9.92 -12.71
C ALA A 23 5.91 -9.25 -12.18
N ILE A 24 5.93 -7.92 -12.04
CA ILE A 24 7.05 -7.18 -11.46
C ILE A 24 7.32 -7.65 -10.01
N LEU A 25 6.28 -7.73 -9.17
CA LEU A 25 6.42 -8.18 -7.77
C LEU A 25 6.98 -9.60 -7.66
N LEU A 26 6.50 -10.53 -8.48
CA LEU A 26 6.94 -11.93 -8.45
C LEU A 26 8.35 -12.10 -9.01
N LEU A 27 8.68 -11.39 -10.10
CA LEU A 27 10.03 -11.38 -10.66
C LEU A 27 11.02 -10.80 -9.66
N THR A 28 10.73 -9.64 -9.07
CA THR A 28 11.59 -9.03 -8.05
C THR A 28 11.75 -9.94 -6.84
N ALA A 29 10.69 -10.59 -6.37
CA ALA A 29 10.77 -11.57 -5.28
C ALA A 29 11.71 -12.73 -5.64
N TYR A 30 11.56 -13.31 -6.84
CA TYR A 30 12.42 -14.40 -7.31
C TYR A 30 13.88 -13.98 -7.46
N TYR A 31 14.16 -12.85 -8.12
CA TYR A 31 15.52 -12.37 -8.35
C TYR A 31 16.20 -11.93 -7.06
N SER A 32 15.49 -11.22 -6.17
CA SER A 32 15.99 -10.83 -4.84
C SER A 32 16.40 -12.06 -4.02
N ALA A 33 15.56 -13.10 -4.03
CA ALA A 33 15.84 -14.32 -3.30
C ALA A 33 17.05 -15.09 -3.87
N LYS A 34 17.09 -15.27 -5.20
CA LYS A 34 18.10 -16.08 -5.90
C LYS A 34 19.48 -15.43 -5.95
N PHE A 35 19.56 -14.10 -6.12
CA PHE A 35 20.82 -13.36 -6.27
C PHE A 35 21.25 -12.61 -5.00
N SER A 36 20.62 -12.92 -3.87
CA SER A 36 20.99 -12.47 -2.52
C SER A 36 22.49 -12.52 -2.23
N ASN A 37 23.17 -13.62 -2.59
CA ASN A 37 24.61 -13.78 -2.38
C ASN A 37 25.47 -12.77 -3.15
N VAL A 38 25.02 -12.34 -4.34
CA VAL A 38 25.70 -11.29 -5.10
C VAL A 38 25.52 -9.94 -4.42
N LEU A 39 24.34 -9.70 -3.84
CA LEU A 39 24.05 -8.49 -3.08
C LEU A 39 24.97 -8.36 -1.85
N MET A 40 25.24 -9.45 -1.12
CA MET A 40 26.21 -9.48 -0.01
C MET A 40 27.62 -9.08 -0.43
N GLY A 41 28.02 -9.34 -1.68
CA GLY A 41 29.34 -8.99 -2.19
C GLY A 41 29.47 -7.53 -2.64
N VAL A 42 28.37 -6.81 -2.81
CA VAL A 42 28.35 -5.43 -3.32
C VAL A 42 28.13 -4.40 -2.20
N ILE A 43 27.49 -4.79 -1.09
CA ILE A 43 27.13 -3.90 0.02
C ILE A 43 27.62 -4.52 1.33
N GLU A 44 28.32 -3.74 2.15
CA GLU A 44 28.67 -4.14 3.51
C GLU A 44 27.40 -4.12 4.38
N PHE A 45 26.89 -5.31 4.71
CA PHE A 45 25.75 -5.47 5.60
C PHE A 45 26.20 -5.77 7.03
N THR A 46 25.44 -5.28 8.01
CA THR A 46 25.57 -5.76 9.38
C THR A 46 25.12 -7.23 9.50
N PRO A 47 25.57 -7.98 10.52
CA PRO A 47 25.22 -9.40 10.68
C PRO A 47 23.72 -9.67 10.80
N GLU A 48 22.95 -8.70 11.31
CA GLU A 48 21.49 -8.79 11.41
C GLU A 48 20.81 -8.53 10.06
N GLU A 49 21.23 -7.49 9.32
CA GLU A 49 20.69 -7.18 7.98
C GLU A 49 20.97 -8.29 6.97
N ALA A 50 22.13 -8.95 7.10
CA ALA A 50 22.52 -10.08 6.25
C ALA A 50 21.51 -11.25 6.33
N LYS A 51 20.81 -11.43 7.46
CA LYS A 51 19.79 -12.48 7.61
C LYS A 51 18.55 -12.23 6.74
N HIS A 52 18.23 -10.97 6.47
CA HIS A 52 17.01 -10.57 5.76
C HIS A 52 17.27 -10.22 4.28
N ILE A 53 18.49 -10.42 3.79
CA ILE A 53 18.92 -9.96 2.48
C ILE A 53 18.09 -10.51 1.32
N HIS A 54 17.55 -11.72 1.45
CA HIS A 54 16.67 -12.34 0.45
C HIS A 54 15.40 -11.50 0.20
N THR A 55 14.93 -10.76 1.20
CA THR A 55 13.72 -9.93 1.14
C THR A 55 14.01 -8.49 0.69
N LEU A 56 15.27 -8.05 0.71
CA LEU A 56 15.67 -6.65 0.55
C LEU A 56 15.20 -6.02 -0.77
N GLY A 57 15.27 -6.77 -1.88
CA GLY A 57 14.80 -6.29 -3.18
C GLY A 57 13.29 -6.08 -3.21
N LEU A 58 12.53 -6.98 -2.58
CA LEU A 58 11.08 -6.85 -2.46
C LEU A 58 10.69 -5.67 -1.54
N LEU A 59 11.40 -5.49 -0.42
CA LEU A 59 11.20 -4.36 0.48
C LEU A 59 11.46 -3.04 -0.23
N THR A 60 12.61 -2.92 -0.90
CA THR A 60 12.99 -1.71 -1.63
C THR A 60 11.94 -1.35 -2.69
N LEU A 61 11.47 -2.35 -3.44
CA LEU A 61 10.42 -2.16 -4.44
C LEU A 61 9.12 -1.64 -3.82
N LEU A 62 8.64 -2.27 -2.75
CA LEU A 62 7.38 -1.87 -2.10
C LEU A 62 7.49 -0.55 -1.34
N PHE A 63 8.65 -0.25 -0.76
CA PHE A 63 8.92 1.00 -0.07
C PHE A 63 8.93 2.18 -1.05
N LEU A 64 9.62 2.05 -2.18
CA LEU A 64 9.74 3.12 -3.17
C LEU A 64 8.52 3.22 -4.09
N PHE A 65 8.01 2.09 -4.58
CA PHE A 65 6.98 2.07 -5.62
C PHE A 65 5.62 1.58 -5.12
N GLY A 66 5.48 1.14 -3.87
CA GLY A 66 4.20 0.63 -3.34
C GLY A 66 3.06 1.64 -3.45
N GLN A 67 3.29 2.88 -3.02
CA GLN A 67 2.29 3.96 -3.13
C GLN A 67 1.94 4.23 -4.60
N LEU A 68 2.92 4.21 -5.50
CA LEU A 68 2.71 4.40 -6.94
C LEU A 68 1.86 3.27 -7.53
N PHE A 69 2.15 2.01 -7.18
CA PHE A 69 1.39 0.86 -7.68
C PHE A 69 -0.05 0.86 -7.16
N ILE A 70 -0.25 1.15 -5.87
CA ILE A 70 -1.60 1.21 -5.28
C ILE A 70 -2.43 2.33 -5.93
N THR A 71 -1.87 3.53 -6.04
CA THR A 71 -2.58 4.65 -6.68
C THR A 71 -2.83 4.37 -8.17
N GLY A 72 -1.85 3.81 -8.88
CA GLY A 72 -2.00 3.42 -10.28
C GLY A 72 -3.13 2.43 -10.55
N LEU A 73 -3.43 1.54 -9.59
CA LEU A 73 -4.49 0.54 -9.70
C LEU A 73 -5.83 0.96 -9.08
N SER A 74 -5.82 1.82 -8.07
CA SER A 74 -6.99 2.04 -7.20
C SER A 74 -7.32 3.50 -6.90
N HIS A 75 -6.65 4.48 -7.53
CA HIS A 75 -6.97 5.90 -7.38
C HIS A 75 -8.44 6.23 -7.68
N ASP A 76 -9.07 5.46 -8.58
CA ASP A 76 -10.42 5.71 -9.05
C ASP A 76 -11.51 4.87 -8.36
N CYS A 77 -11.18 4.17 -7.27
CA CYS A 77 -12.06 3.18 -6.65
C CYS A 77 -13.44 3.72 -6.24
N MET A 78 -13.54 4.98 -5.78
CA MET A 78 -14.78 5.63 -5.36
C MET A 78 -15.25 6.69 -6.37
N ASN A 79 -14.32 7.49 -6.89
CA ASN A 79 -14.69 8.60 -7.76
C ASN A 79 -15.11 8.16 -9.17
N ARG A 80 -14.71 6.99 -9.67
CA ARG A 80 -15.21 6.48 -10.96
C ARG A 80 -16.73 6.35 -10.92
N GLU A 81 -17.25 5.72 -9.88
CA GLU A 81 -18.69 5.51 -9.70
C GLU A 81 -19.44 6.82 -9.43
N THR A 82 -18.77 7.78 -8.79
CA THR A 82 -19.32 9.13 -8.57
C THR A 82 -19.38 9.91 -9.88
N HIS A 83 -18.33 9.84 -10.70
CA HIS A 83 -18.19 10.53 -11.98
C HIS A 83 -19.14 9.96 -13.04
N GLU A 84 -19.28 8.63 -13.12
CA GLU A 84 -20.19 7.92 -14.02
C GLU A 84 -21.66 7.97 -13.56
N ARG A 85 -21.95 8.59 -12.41
CA ARG A 85 -23.28 8.62 -11.77
C ARG A 85 -23.87 7.24 -11.43
N THR A 86 -23.05 6.19 -11.44
CA THR A 86 -23.46 4.82 -11.10
C THR A 86 -23.57 4.60 -9.59
N MET A 87 -22.97 5.48 -8.78
CA MET A 87 -23.05 5.46 -7.31
C MET A 87 -24.52 5.48 -6.80
N ARG A 88 -25.45 6.16 -7.50
CA ARG A 88 -26.88 6.20 -7.15
C ARG A 88 -27.53 4.81 -7.13
N PHE A 89 -27.10 3.91 -8.03
CA PHE A 89 -27.62 2.54 -8.08
C PHE A 89 -27.04 1.65 -6.97
N LEU A 90 -25.84 1.98 -6.46
CA LEU A 90 -25.22 1.24 -5.37
C LEU A 90 -25.80 1.63 -4.02
N VAL A 91 -26.01 2.93 -3.78
CA VAL A 91 -26.53 3.46 -2.51
C VAL A 91 -27.98 3.04 -2.26
N THR A 92 -28.77 2.78 -3.31
CA THR A 92 -30.14 2.25 -3.16
C THR A 92 -30.17 0.77 -2.78
N ARG A 93 -29.08 0.02 -3.02
CA ARG A 93 -29.00 -1.42 -2.76
C ARG A 93 -28.16 -1.78 -1.53
N THR A 94 -27.34 -0.87 -1.02
CA THR A 94 -26.49 -1.13 0.14
C THR A 94 -26.13 0.15 0.89
N SER A 95 -25.69 0.04 2.15
CA SER A 95 -25.28 1.20 2.94
C SER A 95 -23.98 1.81 2.43
N ARG A 96 -23.83 3.14 2.60
CA ARG A 96 -22.61 3.89 2.23
C ARG A 96 -21.35 3.32 2.89
N SER A 97 -21.43 2.92 4.15
CA SER A 97 -20.32 2.27 4.86
C SER A 97 -19.93 0.94 4.22
N SER A 98 -20.91 0.12 3.84
CA SER A 98 -20.70 -1.18 3.18
C SER A 98 -20.01 -1.05 1.82
N ILE A 99 -20.26 0.05 1.09
CA ILE A 99 -19.55 0.38 -0.16
C ILE A 99 -18.09 0.72 0.14
N LEU A 100 -17.85 1.69 1.02
CA LEU A 100 -16.51 2.18 1.34
C LEU A 100 -15.60 1.07 1.89
N TYR A 101 -16.03 0.40 2.97
CA TYR A 101 -15.27 -0.68 3.58
C TYR A 101 -15.19 -1.90 2.66
N GLY A 102 -16.23 -2.19 1.88
CA GLY A 102 -16.21 -3.25 0.88
C GLY A 102 -15.09 -3.07 -0.14
N LYS A 103 -14.95 -1.86 -0.70
CA LYS A 103 -13.88 -1.53 -1.65
C LYS A 103 -12.51 -1.57 -1.01
N PHE A 104 -12.36 -0.96 0.17
CA PHE A 104 -11.12 -1.03 0.94
C PHE A 104 -10.66 -2.47 1.17
N PHE A 105 -11.54 -3.34 1.69
CA PHE A 105 -11.19 -4.74 1.95
C PHE A 105 -10.90 -5.53 0.67
N GLY A 106 -11.59 -5.25 -0.44
CA GLY A 106 -11.28 -5.87 -1.73
C GLY A 106 -9.88 -5.53 -2.23
N ILE A 107 -9.48 -4.26 -2.12
CA ILE A 107 -8.13 -3.80 -2.50
C ILE A 107 -7.08 -4.37 -1.52
N ALA A 108 -7.36 -4.35 -0.22
CA ALA A 108 -6.46 -4.90 0.80
C ALA A 108 -6.23 -6.41 0.62
N LEU A 109 -7.29 -7.18 0.31
CA LEU A 109 -7.18 -8.62 0.06
C LEU A 109 -6.38 -8.91 -1.21
N PHE A 110 -6.54 -8.10 -2.25
CA PHE A 110 -5.73 -8.19 -3.47
C PHE A 110 -4.23 -8.05 -3.16
N TRP A 111 -3.86 -7.00 -2.43
CA TRP A 111 -2.47 -6.74 -2.05
C TRP A 111 -1.92 -7.79 -1.09
N PHE A 112 -2.73 -8.24 -0.13
CA PHE A 112 -2.37 -9.32 0.78
C PHE A 112 -2.00 -10.60 0.01
N VAL A 113 -2.82 -11.01 -0.95
CA VAL A 113 -2.54 -12.21 -1.77
C VAL A 113 -1.26 -12.02 -2.59
N CYS A 114 -1.07 -10.87 -3.23
CA CYS A 114 0.13 -10.60 -4.04
C CYS A 114 1.40 -10.66 -3.20
N VAL A 115 1.43 -9.98 -2.06
CA VAL A 115 2.59 -9.95 -1.16
C VAL A 115 2.81 -11.30 -0.49
N ALA A 116 1.76 -12.00 -0.07
CA ALA A 116 1.87 -13.33 0.51
C ALA A 116 2.51 -14.31 -0.47
N ILE A 117 2.12 -14.31 -1.75
CA ILE A 117 2.74 -15.16 -2.77
C ILE A 117 4.20 -14.76 -2.98
N SER A 118 4.51 -13.45 -3.07
CA SER A 118 5.90 -12.98 -3.17
C SER A 118 6.75 -13.44 -1.99
N PHE A 119 6.25 -13.34 -0.76
CA PHE A 119 6.95 -13.80 0.45
C PHE A 119 7.11 -15.32 0.49
N LEU A 120 6.12 -16.07 0.03
CA LEU A 120 6.23 -17.53 -0.09
C LEU A 120 7.37 -17.91 -1.04
N ILE A 121 7.49 -17.24 -2.19
CA ILE A 121 8.60 -17.47 -3.12
C ILE A 121 9.93 -17.19 -2.43
N VAL A 122 10.08 -16.05 -1.75
CA VAL A 122 11.32 -15.71 -1.03
C VAL A 122 11.65 -16.74 0.06
N SER A 123 10.63 -17.20 0.80
CA SER A 123 10.80 -18.16 1.90
C SER A 123 11.34 -19.52 1.45
N ILE A 124 11.03 -19.95 0.21
CA ILE A 124 11.56 -21.20 -0.35
C ILE A 124 13.10 -21.14 -0.46
N PHE A 125 13.65 -19.98 -0.82
CA PHE A 125 15.10 -19.78 -0.93
C PHE A 125 15.75 -19.46 0.41
N ALA A 126 15.11 -18.59 1.20
CA ALA A 126 15.62 -18.18 2.51
C ALA A 126 15.52 -19.29 3.57
N LYS A 127 14.70 -20.32 3.33
CA LYS A 127 14.33 -21.40 4.28
C LYS A 127 13.72 -20.91 5.60
N GLN A 128 13.36 -19.63 5.66
CA GLN A 128 12.72 -18.98 6.79
C GLN A 128 11.62 -18.06 6.28
N PHE A 129 10.55 -17.96 7.04
CA PHE A 129 9.47 -17.02 6.79
C PHE A 129 9.50 -15.93 7.86
N ASP A 130 9.78 -14.71 7.44
CA ASP A 130 9.82 -13.56 8.34
C ASP A 130 8.42 -12.93 8.47
N LEU A 131 7.70 -13.34 9.53
CA LEU A 131 6.37 -12.80 9.85
C LEU A 131 6.42 -11.33 10.26
N PHE A 132 7.53 -10.88 10.84
CA PHE A 132 7.66 -9.52 11.34
C PHE A 132 7.76 -8.54 10.17
N ILE A 133 8.68 -8.78 9.24
CA ILE A 133 8.85 -7.98 8.02
C ILE A 133 7.59 -8.03 7.16
N PHE A 134 6.96 -9.19 7.03
CA PHE A 134 5.68 -9.32 6.34
C PHE A 134 4.60 -8.41 6.95
N SER A 135 4.50 -8.38 8.28
CA SER A 135 3.51 -7.57 9.00
C SER A 135 3.78 -6.07 8.88
N GLN A 136 5.05 -5.66 8.89
CA GLN A 136 5.49 -4.28 8.65
C GLN A 136 5.07 -3.81 7.25
N ILE A 137 5.37 -4.59 6.21
CA ILE A 137 4.98 -4.28 4.82
C ILE A 137 3.46 -4.23 4.67
N MET A 138 2.74 -5.19 5.25
CA MET A 138 1.28 -5.19 5.20
C MET A 138 0.70 -3.94 5.87
N SER A 139 1.27 -3.49 6.97
CA SER A 139 0.84 -2.26 7.66
C SER A 139 1.07 -1.01 6.79
N LEU A 140 2.22 -0.94 6.11
CA LEU A 140 2.50 0.11 5.13
C LEU A 140 1.48 0.10 3.99
N LEU A 141 1.21 -1.05 3.38
CA LEU A 141 0.26 -1.15 2.27
C LEU A 141 -1.17 -0.78 2.70
N ILE A 142 -1.58 -1.20 3.90
CA ILE A 142 -2.89 -0.81 4.46
C ILE A 142 -3.01 0.72 4.57
N TYR A 143 -1.97 1.39 5.06
CA TYR A 143 -1.91 2.85 5.10
C TYR A 143 -2.00 3.48 3.70
N GLN A 144 -1.22 2.97 2.74
CA GLN A 144 -1.19 3.50 1.38
C GLN A 144 -2.54 3.30 0.65
N ILE A 145 -3.22 2.18 0.89
CA ILE A 145 -4.58 1.91 0.40
C ILE A 145 -5.59 2.87 1.06
N ALA A 146 -5.52 3.06 2.37
CA ALA A 146 -6.41 3.97 3.09
C ALA A 146 -6.28 5.41 2.58
N LEU A 147 -5.04 5.88 2.34
CA LEU A 147 -4.77 7.18 1.73
C LEU A 147 -5.38 7.27 0.33
N THR A 148 -5.21 6.23 -0.49
CA THR A 148 -5.77 6.19 -1.86
C THR A 148 -7.30 6.24 -1.87
N VAL A 149 -7.94 5.49 -0.97
CA VAL A 149 -9.40 5.51 -0.78
C VAL A 149 -9.86 6.90 -0.34
N LEU A 150 -9.17 7.51 0.64
CA LEU A 150 -9.49 8.87 1.11
C LEU A 150 -9.41 9.90 -0.02
N LEU A 151 -8.34 9.87 -0.83
CA LEU A 151 -8.19 10.75 -2.00
C LEU A 151 -9.31 10.53 -3.02
N SER A 152 -9.68 9.27 -3.26
CA SER A 152 -10.77 8.92 -4.18
C SER A 152 -12.14 9.41 -3.67
N VAL A 153 -12.37 9.45 -2.36
CA VAL A 153 -13.59 10.03 -1.78
C VAL A 153 -13.57 11.57 -1.89
N LEU A 154 -12.46 12.20 -1.54
CA LEU A 154 -12.32 13.67 -1.54
C LEU A 154 -12.52 14.25 -2.94
N ILE A 155 -11.87 13.66 -3.94
CA ILE A 155 -11.76 14.24 -5.28
C ILE A 155 -12.68 13.47 -6.24
N PRO A 156 -13.78 14.09 -6.72
CA PRO A 156 -14.77 13.42 -7.54
C PRO A 156 -14.32 13.19 -9.00
N LYS A 157 -13.22 13.80 -9.43
CA LYS A 157 -12.70 13.70 -10.81
C LYS A 157 -11.57 12.65 -10.86
N PRO A 158 -11.76 11.51 -11.56
CA PRO A 158 -10.74 10.45 -11.64
C PRO A 158 -9.39 10.93 -12.20
N GLY A 159 -9.40 11.81 -13.21
CA GLY A 159 -8.17 12.35 -13.80
C GLY A 159 -7.29 13.11 -12.80
N ILE A 160 -7.91 13.85 -11.86
CA ILE A 160 -7.16 14.59 -10.84
C ILE A 160 -6.57 13.61 -9.81
N THR A 161 -7.31 12.58 -9.41
CA THR A 161 -6.77 11.55 -8.50
C THR A 161 -5.66 10.72 -9.11
N MET A 162 -5.69 10.49 -10.43
CA MET A 162 -4.59 9.81 -11.12
C MET A 162 -3.33 10.65 -11.02
N PHE A 163 -3.42 11.95 -11.37
CA PHE A 163 -2.28 12.86 -11.34
C PHE A 163 -1.72 13.04 -9.93
N LEU A 164 -2.57 13.34 -8.95
CA LEU A 164 -2.14 13.47 -7.55
C LEU A 164 -1.62 12.16 -6.99
N GLY A 165 -2.24 11.03 -7.33
CA GLY A 165 -1.80 9.70 -6.93
C GLY A 165 -0.37 9.42 -7.40
N THR A 166 -0.04 9.77 -8.66
CA THR A 166 1.31 9.63 -9.20
C THR A 166 2.31 10.57 -8.53
N ILE A 167 1.96 11.85 -8.34
CA ILE A 167 2.83 12.82 -7.64
C ILE A 167 3.11 12.34 -6.22
N ILE A 168 2.06 11.97 -5.49
CA ILE A 168 2.20 11.45 -4.13
C ILE A 168 3.01 10.16 -4.16
N GLY A 169 2.74 9.24 -5.08
CA GLY A 169 3.49 7.98 -5.22
C GLY A 169 4.99 8.18 -5.39
N LEU A 170 5.43 9.19 -6.13
CA LEU A 170 6.84 9.51 -6.32
C LEU A 170 7.42 10.34 -5.16
N ALA A 171 6.66 11.31 -4.66
CA ALA A 171 7.11 12.19 -3.58
C ALA A 171 7.17 11.49 -2.22
N PHE A 172 6.32 10.49 -1.99
CA PHE A 172 6.16 9.80 -0.72
C PHE A 172 7.46 9.18 -0.20
N PRO A 173 8.20 8.35 -0.96
CA PRO A 173 9.48 7.81 -0.49
C PRO A 173 10.56 8.89 -0.35
N ILE A 174 10.61 9.87 -1.27
CA ILE A 174 11.60 10.95 -1.23
C ILE A 174 11.43 11.78 0.05
N PHE A 175 10.19 12.17 0.34
CA PHE A 175 9.85 12.92 1.53
C PHE A 175 10.07 12.09 2.81
N GLY A 176 9.72 10.80 2.78
CA GLY A 176 9.95 9.87 3.87
C GLY A 176 11.42 9.79 4.27
N LEU A 177 12.31 9.54 3.30
CA LEU A 177 13.74 9.49 3.53
C LEU A 177 14.28 10.84 4.03
N TRP A 178 13.91 11.93 3.38
CA TRP A 178 14.39 13.26 3.76
C TRP A 178 14.01 13.64 5.20
N VAL A 179 12.79 13.33 5.62
CA VAL A 179 12.29 13.63 6.96
C VAL A 179 12.95 12.72 8.01
N SER A 180 13.21 11.45 7.71
CA SER A 180 13.90 10.53 8.63
C SER A 180 15.34 10.97 8.92
N PHE A 181 16.08 11.47 7.91
CA PHE A 181 17.49 11.82 8.06
C PHE A 181 17.76 13.31 8.39
N THR A 182 16.72 14.13 8.52
CA THR A 182 16.90 15.57 8.80
C THR A 182 17.24 15.84 10.28
N PRO A 183 18.37 16.50 10.58
CA PRO A 183 18.75 16.85 11.96
C PRO A 183 18.04 18.10 12.50
N ASN A 184 17.30 18.83 11.66
CA ASN A 184 16.66 20.08 12.05
C ASN A 184 15.47 19.85 13.00
N ALA A 185 15.56 20.35 14.22
CA ALA A 185 14.53 20.20 15.26
C ALA A 185 13.14 20.72 14.84
N TRP A 186 13.09 21.77 14.00
CA TRP A 186 11.84 22.35 13.48
C TRP A 186 11.09 21.44 12.50
N VAL A 187 11.79 20.50 11.87
CA VAL A 187 11.23 19.54 10.90
C VAL A 187 11.14 18.13 11.52
N SER A 188 11.93 17.86 12.56
CA SER A 188 12.03 16.55 13.20
C SER A 188 10.73 16.04 13.81
N TRP A 189 9.73 16.88 14.07
CA TRP A 189 8.41 16.40 14.54
C TRP A 189 7.57 15.79 13.40
N ILE A 190 7.83 16.15 12.14
CA ILE A 190 7.09 15.64 10.97
C ILE A 190 7.36 14.13 10.77
N LYS A 191 8.51 13.62 11.26
CA LYS A 191 8.84 12.20 11.18
C LYS A 191 7.80 11.30 11.85
N PHE A 192 7.13 11.79 12.90
CA PHE A 192 6.08 11.02 13.60
C PHE A 192 4.78 10.87 12.81
N ILE A 193 4.61 11.61 11.71
CA ILE A 193 3.46 11.47 10.81
C ILE A 193 3.81 10.51 9.66
N ALA A 194 5.09 10.42 9.30
CA ALA A 194 5.55 9.54 8.23
C ALA A 194 5.51 8.07 8.71
N PRO A 195 4.86 7.15 7.97
CA PRO A 195 4.84 5.74 8.37
C PRO A 195 6.24 5.11 8.36
N PHE A 196 7.15 5.65 7.56
CA PHE A 196 8.54 5.18 7.43
C PHE A 196 9.33 5.25 8.74
N TYR A 197 9.08 6.26 9.58
CA TYR A 197 9.74 6.39 10.87
C TYR A 197 9.46 5.22 11.81
N TYR A 198 8.27 4.62 11.70
CA TYR A 198 7.86 3.48 12.53
C TYR A 198 8.26 2.13 11.93
N LEU A 199 8.68 2.11 10.66
CA LEU A 199 9.19 0.91 9.98
C LEU A 199 10.68 0.71 10.15
N GLU A 200 11.44 1.81 10.33
CA GLU A 200 12.89 1.77 10.57
C GLU A 200 13.23 1.18 11.95
N ARG A 201 12.27 1.15 12.87
CA ARG A 201 12.44 0.57 14.20
C ARG A 201 12.06 -0.91 14.16
N ASP A 202 12.92 -1.77 14.67
CA ASP A 202 12.68 -3.21 14.87
C ASP A 202 11.71 -3.51 16.04
N ASP A 203 10.79 -2.59 16.31
CA ASP A 203 9.79 -2.68 17.37
C ASP A 203 8.37 -2.83 16.80
N PHE A 204 7.40 -3.18 17.64
CA PHE A 204 5.97 -3.24 17.29
C PHE A 204 5.33 -1.87 16.98
N THR A 205 6.13 -0.81 16.81
CA THR A 205 5.66 0.54 16.50
C THR A 205 4.98 0.64 15.14
N TYR A 206 5.21 -0.32 14.23
CA TYR A 206 4.50 -0.39 12.94
C TYR A 206 2.97 -0.47 13.11
N LEU A 207 2.46 -0.90 14.27
CA LEU A 207 1.02 -0.90 14.57
C LEU A 207 0.41 0.52 14.60
N VAL A 208 1.20 1.55 14.89
CA VAL A 208 0.76 2.96 14.83
C VAL A 208 0.33 3.34 13.41
N ILE A 209 0.95 2.74 12.39
CA ILE A 209 0.61 2.94 10.98
C ILE A 209 -0.84 2.51 10.70
N LEU A 210 -1.29 1.43 11.36
CA LEU A 210 -2.67 0.94 11.24
C LEU A 210 -3.66 1.91 11.90
N ILE A 211 -3.27 2.59 12.98
CA ILE A 211 -4.08 3.64 13.61
C ILE A 211 -4.28 4.79 12.63
N PHE A 212 -3.21 5.25 11.96
CA PHE A 212 -3.32 6.28 10.93
C PHE A 212 -4.21 5.84 9.74
N ALA A 213 -4.07 4.60 9.29
CA ALA A 213 -4.94 4.05 8.25
C ALA A 213 -6.42 4.05 8.70
N GLY A 214 -6.69 3.66 9.94
CA GLY A 214 -8.02 3.70 10.55
C GLY A 214 -8.60 5.11 10.60
N LEU A 215 -7.79 6.10 11.00
CA LEU A 215 -8.19 7.52 11.00
C LEU A 215 -8.53 8.02 9.59
N MET A 216 -7.74 7.66 8.57
CA MET A 216 -8.02 8.03 7.17
C MET A 216 -9.31 7.38 6.66
N LEU A 217 -9.57 6.12 6.99
CA LEU A 217 -10.83 5.46 6.62
C LEU A 217 -12.01 6.07 7.36
N PHE A 218 -11.85 6.45 8.62
CA PHE A 218 -12.88 7.12 9.40
C PHE A 218 -13.21 8.50 8.82
N THR A 219 -12.21 9.31 8.45
CA THR A 219 -12.45 10.59 7.78
C THR A 219 -13.09 10.40 6.41
N ALA A 220 -12.64 9.42 5.62
CA ALA A 220 -13.28 9.05 4.35
C ALA A 220 -14.77 8.66 4.56
N HIS A 221 -15.07 7.91 5.62
CA HIS A 221 -16.43 7.53 5.98
C HIS A 221 -17.31 8.75 6.30
N LEU A 222 -16.83 9.67 7.14
CA LEU A 222 -17.58 10.88 7.50
C LEU A 222 -17.89 11.76 6.28
N ILE A 223 -16.91 11.94 5.40
CA ILE A 223 -17.06 12.75 4.19
C ILE A 223 -18.05 12.08 3.22
N PHE A 224 -17.89 10.77 2.99
CA PHE A 224 -18.78 10.03 2.10
C PHE A 224 -20.22 9.98 2.63
N LYS A 225 -20.41 9.95 3.95
CA LYS A 225 -21.74 10.00 4.56
C LYS A 225 -22.44 11.35 4.31
N ARG A 226 -21.71 12.46 4.29
CA ARG A 226 -22.27 13.82 4.08
C ARG A 226 -22.50 14.16 2.61
N ARG A 227 -21.87 13.46 1.68
CA ARG A 227 -21.98 13.76 0.25
C ARG A 227 -23.34 13.35 -0.30
N GLU A 228 -24.00 14.28 -0.99
CA GLU A 228 -25.16 13.97 -1.83
C GLU A 228 -24.64 13.35 -3.13
N CYS A 229 -25.18 12.19 -3.53
CA CYS A 229 -24.78 11.44 -4.73
C CYS A 229 -26.00 11.25 -5.62
#